data_AF-A0AAJ6NZV0-F1
#
_entry.id   AF-A0AAJ6NZV0-F1
#
_cell.length_a   1.000
_cell.length_b   1.000
_cell.length_c   1.000
_cell.angle_alpha   90.00
_cell.angle_beta   90.00
_cell.angle_gamma   90.00
#
_symmetry.space_group_name_H-M   'P 1'
#
loop_
_entity.id
_entity.type
_entity.pdbx_description
1 polymer ?
#
loop_
_entity_poly.entity_id
_entity_poly.type
_entity_poly.pdbx_seq_one_letter_code
_entity_poly.pdbx_strand_id
1 'polypeptide(L)'
;MKSIMTKQEIVRSENLFRLLEGYSEDLPQEKKEYILEQVNKVVAVHTDIDALDNYWCSMSLNEFCDSLAIQAIEVGTISEAEINEGLRLIWETEPPEQIYYLEKYTKAIEDYYKRSEGTISDMLFWSNYGEADINTVINALKSNEELIFEFDGNVCGKSIKLQ
;
A
#
# COMPACT_ATOMS: atom_id res chain seq x y z
N MET A 1 2.72 -1.74 12.68
CA MET A 1 3.71 -1.73 11.56
C MET A 1 5.14 -2.11 11.96
N LYS A 2 5.89 -1.34 12.76
CA LYS A 2 7.33 -1.65 13.03
C LYS A 2 7.64 -3.05 13.57
N SER A 3 6.71 -3.71 14.26
CA SER A 3 6.84 -5.08 14.78
C SER A 3 6.94 -6.16 13.69
N ILE A 4 6.45 -5.88 12.48
CA ILE A 4 6.39 -6.85 11.36
C ILE A 4 7.31 -6.46 10.19
N MET A 5 7.88 -5.27 10.22
CA MET A 5 8.87 -4.82 9.24
C MET A 5 10.19 -5.58 9.40
N THR A 6 10.88 -5.79 8.29
CA THR A 6 12.23 -6.34 8.32
C THR A 6 13.21 -5.36 8.97
N LYS A 7 14.35 -5.86 9.47
CA LYS A 7 15.39 -5.00 10.05
C LYS A 7 15.87 -3.90 9.09
N GLN A 8 15.94 -4.19 7.79
CA GLN A 8 16.36 -3.21 6.79
C GLN A 8 15.31 -2.12 6.60
N GLU A 9 14.03 -2.48 6.55
CA GLU A 9 12.92 -1.52 6.45
C GLU A 9 12.85 -0.63 7.71
N ILE A 10 13.06 -1.19 8.91
CA ILE A 10 13.12 -0.40 10.15
C ILE A 10 14.24 0.63 10.08
N VAL A 11 15.46 0.22 9.69
CA VAL A 11 16.60 1.13 9.56
C VAL A 11 16.32 2.22 8.51
N ARG A 12 15.68 1.86 7.40
CA ARG A 12 15.29 2.81 6.35
C ARG A 12 14.28 3.83 6.88
N SER A 13 13.23 3.39 7.58
CA SER A 13 12.23 4.25 8.22
C SER A 13 12.88 5.22 9.22
N GLU A 14 13.79 4.75 10.07
CA GLU A 14 14.51 5.61 11.02
C GLU A 14 15.38 6.68 10.32
N ASN A 15 16.02 6.33 9.21
CA ASN A 15 16.79 7.30 8.42
C ASN A 15 15.88 8.33 7.76
N LEU A 16 14.75 7.90 7.21
CA LEU A 16 13.74 8.80 6.61
C LEU A 16 13.19 9.77 7.65
N PHE A 17 12.87 9.28 8.85
CA PHE A 17 12.39 10.12 9.95
C PHE A 17 13.38 11.24 10.27
N ARG A 18 14.67 10.93 10.38
CA ARG A 18 15.71 11.94 10.66
C ARG A 18 15.86 12.98 9.54
N LEU A 19 15.64 12.58 8.29
CA LEU A 19 15.67 13.51 7.16
C LEU A 19 14.45 14.44 7.14
N LEU A 20 13.30 13.94 7.60
CA LEU A 20 12.01 14.62 7.51
C LEU A 20 11.55 15.31 8.81
N GLU A 21 12.17 15.03 9.97
CA GLU A 21 11.80 15.62 11.27
C GLU A 21 11.84 17.17 11.25
N GLY A 22 12.71 17.75 10.41
CA GLY A 22 12.81 19.20 10.20
C GLY A 22 12.16 19.71 8.92
N TYR A 23 11.46 18.85 8.17
CA TYR A 23 10.75 19.24 6.95
C TYR A 23 9.50 20.06 7.30
N SER A 24 9.19 21.06 6.46
CA SER A 24 7.98 21.86 6.57
C SER A 24 7.60 22.40 5.18
N GLU A 25 6.29 22.51 4.93
CA GLU A 25 5.76 23.11 3.70
C GLU A 25 6.19 24.57 3.49
N ASP A 26 6.60 25.27 4.55
CA ASP A 26 7.07 26.66 4.50
C ASP A 26 8.56 26.79 4.12
N LEU A 27 9.28 25.68 3.97
CA LEU A 27 10.69 25.72 3.58
C LEU A 27 10.86 26.30 2.16
N PRO A 28 11.96 27.04 1.90
CA PRO A 28 12.31 27.47 0.55
C PRO A 28 12.39 26.27 -0.41
N GLN A 29 11.89 26.46 -1.64
CA GLN A 29 11.82 25.41 -2.67
C GLN A 29 13.14 24.64 -2.86
N GLU A 30 14.27 25.34 -2.94
CA GLU A 30 15.60 24.74 -3.10
C GLU A 30 15.93 23.76 -1.95
N LYS A 31 15.50 24.07 -0.72
CA LYS A 31 15.69 23.17 0.41
C LYS A 31 14.77 21.95 0.34
N LYS A 32 13.52 22.14 -0.10
CA LYS A 32 12.58 21.02 -0.29
C LYS A 32 13.11 20.04 -1.33
N GLU A 33 13.58 20.54 -2.46
CA GLU A 33 14.19 19.74 -3.54
C GLU A 33 15.43 18.99 -3.05
N TYR A 34 16.30 19.65 -2.27
CA TYR A 34 17.45 18.99 -1.67
C TYR A 34 17.04 17.85 -0.72
N ILE A 35 16.05 18.08 0.16
CA ILE A 35 15.55 17.05 1.08
C ILE A 35 14.93 15.90 0.29
N LEU A 36 14.10 16.19 -0.72
CA LEU A 36 13.51 15.18 -1.59
C LEU A 36 14.58 14.33 -2.28
N GLU A 37 15.66 14.95 -2.77
CA GLU A 37 16.79 14.21 -3.37
C GLU A 37 17.44 13.26 -2.36
N GLN A 38 17.60 13.66 -1.10
CA GLN A 38 18.12 12.77 -0.06
C GLN A 38 17.15 11.66 0.30
N VAL A 39 15.85 11.96 0.38
CA VAL A 39 14.79 10.96 0.61
C VAL A 39 14.79 9.92 -0.50
N ASN A 40 14.82 10.36 -1.77
CA ASN A 40 14.79 9.47 -2.93
C ASN A 40 16.03 8.56 -3.07
N LYS A 41 17.13 8.85 -2.36
CA LYS A 41 18.28 7.95 -2.24
C LYS A 41 18.07 6.80 -1.25
N VAL A 42 17.08 6.92 -0.37
CA VAL A 42 16.85 6.00 0.76
C VAL A 42 15.61 5.13 0.53
N VAL A 43 14.54 5.71 0.00
CA VAL A 43 13.25 5.03 -0.26
C VAL A 43 13.38 3.88 -1.25
N ALA A 44 12.47 2.91 -1.14
CA ALA A 44 12.35 1.83 -2.12
C ALA A 44 11.62 2.29 -3.40
N VAL A 45 10.65 3.20 -3.25
CA VAL A 45 9.86 3.79 -4.34
C VAL A 45 10.01 5.30 -4.27
N HIS A 46 10.31 5.93 -5.41
CA HIS A 46 10.48 7.38 -5.46
C HIS A 46 9.20 8.09 -5.01
N THR A 47 9.37 9.14 -4.21
CA THR A 47 8.32 10.07 -3.80
C THR A 47 8.52 11.41 -4.48
N ASP A 48 7.54 12.31 -4.35
CA ASP A 48 7.54 13.66 -4.90
C ASP A 48 7.30 14.72 -3.82
N ILE A 49 7.44 16.00 -4.20
CA ILE A 49 7.26 17.12 -3.27
C ILE A 49 5.83 17.18 -2.77
N ASP A 50 4.84 16.89 -3.61
CA ASP A 50 3.43 16.95 -3.22
C ASP A 50 3.13 15.94 -2.12
N ALA A 51 3.67 14.73 -2.19
CA ALA A 51 3.58 13.74 -1.12
C ALA A 51 4.26 14.21 0.17
N LEU A 52 5.47 14.82 0.08
CA LEU A 52 6.16 15.37 1.26
C LEU A 52 5.41 16.55 1.89
N ASP A 53 4.78 17.40 1.09
CA ASP A 53 4.03 18.56 1.57
C ASP A 53 2.68 18.16 2.18
N ASN A 54 2.09 17.03 1.76
CA ASN A 54 0.70 16.68 2.10
C ASN A 54 0.51 15.39 2.91
N TYR A 55 1.56 14.64 3.27
CA TYR A 55 1.40 13.37 3.99
C TYR A 55 0.56 13.48 5.28
N TRP A 56 0.68 14.62 5.98
CA TRP A 56 0.01 14.90 7.24
C TRP A 56 -1.51 14.96 7.12
N CYS A 57 -2.05 15.13 5.91
CA CYS A 57 -3.49 15.05 5.64
C CYS A 57 -4.05 13.64 5.86
N SER A 58 -3.22 12.62 5.74
CA SER A 58 -3.65 11.21 5.79
C SER A 58 -3.01 10.38 6.90
N MET A 59 -1.81 10.76 7.38
CA MET A 59 -1.05 9.95 8.34
C MET A 59 -0.01 10.76 9.12
N SER A 60 0.50 10.19 10.21
CA SER A 60 1.61 10.77 10.97
C SER A 60 2.95 10.64 10.23
N LEU A 61 3.96 11.43 10.64
CA LEU A 61 5.30 11.34 10.07
C LEU A 61 5.91 9.93 10.21
N ASN A 62 5.67 9.25 11.33
CA ASN A 62 6.18 7.89 11.53
C ASN A 62 5.54 6.91 10.55
N GLU A 63 4.22 6.98 10.35
CA GLU A 63 3.50 6.12 9.41
C GLU A 63 3.95 6.39 7.97
N PHE A 64 4.15 7.67 7.61
CA PHE A 64 4.66 8.04 6.30
C PHE A 64 6.08 7.50 6.04
N CYS A 65 6.97 7.62 7.03
CA CYS A 65 8.32 7.04 6.93
C CYS A 65 8.30 5.51 6.87
N ASP A 66 7.40 4.86 7.61
CA ASP A 66 7.23 3.40 7.56
C ASP A 66 6.75 2.95 6.16
N SER A 67 5.78 3.65 5.58
CA SER A 67 5.25 3.42 4.23
C SER A 67 6.33 3.54 3.15
N LEU A 68 7.05 4.65 3.12
CA LEU A 68 8.16 4.88 2.19
C LEU A 68 9.33 3.90 2.37
N ALA A 69 9.44 3.31 3.56
CA ALA A 69 10.51 2.37 3.88
C ALA A 69 10.22 0.95 3.38
N ILE A 70 8.97 0.59 3.12
CA ILE A 70 8.60 -0.77 2.74
C ILE A 70 9.09 -1.09 1.34
N GLN A 71 9.75 -2.24 1.21
CA GLN A 71 10.19 -2.73 -0.08
C GLN A 71 9.18 -3.74 -0.60
N ALA A 72 8.46 -3.35 -1.65
CA ALA A 72 7.54 -4.23 -2.36
C ALA A 72 8.28 -5.47 -2.90
N ILE A 73 7.57 -6.59 -2.92
CA ILE A 73 8.05 -7.83 -3.52
C ILE A 73 8.09 -7.70 -5.05
N GLU A 74 9.11 -8.26 -5.67
CA GLU A 74 9.23 -8.34 -7.13
C GLU A 74 8.67 -9.67 -7.64
N VAL A 75 7.87 -9.62 -8.71
CA VAL A 75 7.14 -10.77 -9.29
C VAL A 75 8.05 -11.90 -9.76
N GLY A 76 9.30 -11.58 -10.11
CA GLY A 76 10.28 -12.55 -10.60
C GLY A 76 10.94 -13.40 -9.51
N THR A 77 10.72 -13.08 -8.23
CA THR A 77 11.42 -13.72 -7.10
C THR A 77 10.53 -14.58 -6.22
N ILE A 78 9.22 -14.62 -6.49
CA ILE A 78 8.21 -15.19 -5.60
C ILE A 78 7.44 -16.35 -6.26
N SER A 79 7.18 -17.41 -5.49
CA SER A 79 6.38 -18.57 -5.92
C SER A 79 4.87 -18.34 -5.74
N GLU A 80 4.03 -19.15 -6.39
CA GLU A 80 2.56 -19.10 -6.21
C GLU A 80 2.15 -19.28 -4.74
N ALA A 81 2.86 -20.14 -4.00
CA ALA A 81 2.59 -20.37 -2.59
C ALA A 81 2.80 -19.10 -1.76
N GLU A 82 3.88 -18.37 -2.03
CA GLU A 82 4.18 -17.10 -1.35
C GLU A 82 3.24 -15.98 -1.79
N ILE A 83 2.82 -15.94 -3.07
CA ILE A 83 1.78 -15.00 -3.56
C ILE A 83 0.46 -15.22 -2.81
N ASN A 84 0.03 -16.48 -2.68
CA ASN A 84 -1.20 -16.83 -1.96
C ASN A 84 -1.09 -16.54 -0.46
N GLU A 85 0.08 -16.74 0.13
CA GLU A 85 0.34 -16.36 1.51
C GLU A 85 0.30 -14.85 1.71
N GLY A 86 0.91 -14.06 0.81
CA GLY A 86 0.83 -12.60 0.83
C GLY A 86 -0.62 -12.11 0.77
N LEU A 87 -1.45 -12.74 -0.07
CA LEU A 87 -2.88 -12.42 -0.15
C LEU A 87 -3.64 -12.81 1.13
N ARG A 88 -3.32 -13.96 1.75
CA ARG A 88 -3.89 -14.34 3.06
C ARG A 88 -3.52 -13.33 4.13
N LEU A 89 -2.26 -12.92 4.20
CA LEU A 89 -1.81 -11.90 5.14
C LEU A 89 -2.56 -10.58 4.95
N ILE A 90 -2.87 -10.18 3.72
CA ILE A 90 -3.70 -9.00 3.44
C ILE A 90 -5.14 -9.19 3.95
N TRP A 91 -5.79 -10.32 3.66
CA TRP A 91 -7.21 -10.52 4.01
C TRP A 91 -7.47 -10.86 5.47
N GLU A 92 -6.56 -11.57 6.11
CA GLU A 92 -6.77 -12.12 7.46
C GLU A 92 -6.13 -11.25 8.56
N THR A 93 -5.39 -10.20 8.19
CA THR A 93 -4.77 -9.26 9.14
C THR A 93 -5.60 -7.98 9.25
N GLU A 94 -5.81 -7.52 10.48
CA GLU A 94 -6.48 -6.25 10.78
C GLU A 94 -5.54 -5.04 10.64
N PRO A 95 -6.07 -3.83 10.40
CA PRO A 95 -5.28 -2.60 10.51
C PRO A 95 -4.68 -2.42 11.91
N PRO A 96 -3.48 -1.81 12.04
CA PRO A 96 -2.68 -1.20 10.98
C PRO A 96 -1.72 -2.16 10.26
N GLU A 97 -1.52 -3.39 10.74
CA GLU A 97 -0.59 -4.36 10.13
C GLU A 97 -1.00 -4.74 8.70
N GLN A 98 -2.29 -4.72 8.38
CA GLN A 98 -2.81 -4.93 7.02
C GLN A 98 -2.16 -4.01 5.98
N ILE A 99 -1.91 -2.74 6.34
CA ILE A 99 -1.35 -1.73 5.43
C ILE A 99 0.06 -2.12 4.99
N TYR A 100 0.88 -2.66 5.90
CA TYR A 100 2.21 -3.15 5.56
C TYR A 100 2.14 -4.29 4.53
N TYR A 101 1.22 -5.24 4.68
CA TYR A 101 1.09 -6.34 3.73
C TYR A 101 0.54 -5.88 2.39
N LEU A 102 -0.36 -4.91 2.39
CA LEU A 102 -0.83 -4.25 1.18
C LEU A 102 0.32 -3.62 0.40
N GLU A 103 1.12 -2.76 1.02
CA GLU A 103 2.25 -2.10 0.36
C GLU A 103 3.31 -3.11 -0.11
N LYS A 104 3.48 -4.21 0.63
CA LYS A 104 4.50 -5.23 0.34
C LYS A 104 4.14 -6.16 -0.80
N TYR A 105 2.88 -6.61 -0.87
CA TYR A 105 2.50 -7.71 -1.77
C TYR A 105 1.58 -7.31 -2.92
N THR A 106 0.85 -6.19 -2.85
CA THR A 106 -0.20 -5.85 -3.83
C THR A 106 0.29 -5.90 -5.28
N LYS A 107 1.37 -5.15 -5.58
CA LYS A 107 1.93 -5.11 -6.93
C LYS A 107 2.35 -6.50 -7.42
N ALA A 108 3.01 -7.28 -6.56
CA ALA A 108 3.46 -8.62 -6.92
C ALA A 108 2.29 -9.57 -7.24
N ILE A 109 1.21 -9.48 -6.45
CA ILE A 109 0.00 -10.28 -6.63
C ILE A 109 -0.72 -9.88 -7.93
N GLU A 110 -0.92 -8.59 -8.16
CA GLU A 110 -1.59 -8.07 -9.35
C GLU A 110 -0.84 -8.47 -10.61
N ASP A 111 0.47 -8.26 -10.65
CA ASP A 111 1.30 -8.64 -11.79
C ASP A 111 1.33 -10.18 -11.99
N TYR A 112 1.40 -10.97 -10.91
CA TYR A 112 1.39 -12.44 -10.98
C TYR A 112 0.09 -12.96 -11.61
N TYR A 113 -1.05 -12.43 -11.17
CA TYR A 113 -2.36 -12.77 -11.71
C TYR A 113 -2.76 -11.96 -12.96
N LYS A 114 -1.87 -11.11 -13.47
CA LYS A 114 -2.08 -10.23 -14.64
C LYS A 114 -3.32 -9.35 -14.49
N ARG A 115 -3.52 -8.81 -13.29
CA ARG A 115 -4.57 -7.86 -12.96
C ARG A 115 -4.07 -6.43 -13.08
N SER A 116 -5.01 -5.51 -13.24
CA SER A 116 -4.71 -4.07 -13.27
C SER A 116 -4.29 -3.58 -11.89
N GLU A 117 -3.47 -2.52 -11.88
CA GLU A 117 -3.12 -1.81 -10.66
C GLU A 117 -4.38 -1.36 -9.91
N GLY A 118 -4.42 -1.62 -8.60
CA GLY A 118 -5.52 -1.24 -7.71
C GLY A 118 -6.60 -2.31 -7.55
N THR A 119 -6.55 -3.40 -8.33
CA THR A 119 -7.49 -4.53 -8.22
C THR A 119 -7.58 -5.08 -6.80
N ILE A 120 -6.44 -5.25 -6.11
CA ILE A 120 -6.43 -5.81 -4.75
C ILE A 120 -7.06 -4.84 -3.75
N SER A 121 -6.80 -3.55 -3.89
CA SER A 121 -7.43 -2.52 -3.08
C SER A 121 -8.94 -2.49 -3.33
N ASP A 122 -9.38 -2.53 -4.58
CA ASP A 122 -10.81 -2.58 -4.93
C ASP A 122 -11.47 -3.85 -4.34
N MET A 123 -10.83 -5.01 -4.44
CA MET A 123 -11.37 -6.23 -3.84
C MET A 123 -11.52 -6.13 -2.31
N LEU A 124 -10.67 -5.38 -1.59
CA LEU A 124 -10.82 -5.21 -0.14
C LEU A 124 -11.94 -4.25 0.26
N PHE A 125 -12.10 -3.15 -0.49
CA PHE A 125 -13.03 -2.08 -0.11
C PHE A 125 -14.46 -2.27 -0.63
N TRP A 126 -14.67 -3.18 -1.58
CA TRP A 126 -15.97 -3.43 -2.18
C TRP A 126 -16.64 -4.68 -1.60
N SER A 127 -17.93 -4.57 -1.30
CA SER A 127 -18.65 -5.47 -0.38
C SER A 127 -18.68 -6.93 -0.83
N ASN A 128 -18.64 -7.19 -2.13
CA ASN A 128 -18.68 -8.55 -2.68
C ASN A 128 -17.37 -9.33 -2.50
N TYR A 129 -16.26 -8.67 -2.19
CA TYR A 129 -14.95 -9.29 -1.98
C TYR A 129 -14.36 -9.01 -0.60
N GLY A 130 -14.66 -7.86 0.00
CA GLY A 130 -14.17 -7.50 1.33
C GLY A 130 -14.67 -8.45 2.44
N GLU A 131 -15.89 -8.98 2.29
CA GLU A 131 -16.46 -9.99 3.21
C GLU A 131 -16.31 -11.43 2.70
N ALA A 132 -15.71 -11.61 1.52
CA ALA A 132 -15.54 -12.94 0.94
C ALA A 132 -14.45 -13.73 1.67
N ASP A 133 -14.60 -15.06 1.71
CA ASP A 133 -13.52 -15.91 2.17
C ASP A 133 -12.33 -15.83 1.21
N ILE A 134 -11.13 -15.96 1.76
CA ILE A 134 -9.88 -15.82 1.00
C ILE A 134 -9.75 -16.82 -0.16
N ASN A 135 -10.37 -18.00 -0.10
CA ASN A 135 -10.31 -18.94 -1.23
C ASN A 135 -11.19 -18.44 -2.38
N THR A 136 -12.33 -17.81 -2.09
CA THR A 136 -13.14 -17.13 -3.10
C THR A 136 -12.36 -16.00 -3.77
N VAL A 137 -11.62 -15.19 -3.00
CA VAL A 137 -10.75 -14.13 -3.53
C VAL A 137 -9.65 -14.68 -4.44
N ILE A 138 -8.93 -15.72 -3.99
CA ILE A 138 -7.88 -16.40 -4.79
C ILE A 138 -8.47 -16.93 -6.10
N ASN A 139 -9.63 -17.59 -6.04
CA ASN A 139 -10.27 -18.16 -7.22
C ASN A 139 -10.72 -17.07 -8.20
N ALA A 140 -11.24 -15.94 -7.69
CA ALA A 140 -11.59 -14.79 -8.50
C ALA A 140 -10.36 -14.21 -9.20
N LEU A 141 -9.24 -14.03 -8.50
CA LEU A 141 -7.99 -13.55 -9.10
C LEU A 141 -7.44 -14.48 -10.18
N LYS A 142 -7.54 -15.80 -9.97
CA LYS A 142 -7.14 -16.85 -10.93
C LYS A 142 -8.01 -16.95 -12.17
N SER A 143 -9.25 -16.46 -12.11
CA SER A 143 -10.13 -16.47 -13.28
C SER A 143 -9.54 -15.56 -14.38
N ASN A 144 -9.90 -15.78 -15.64
CA ASN A 144 -9.64 -14.79 -16.69
C ASN A 144 -10.84 -13.84 -16.86
N GLU A 145 -11.77 -13.86 -15.92
CA GLU A 145 -12.99 -13.06 -15.98
C GLU A 145 -12.71 -11.65 -15.49
N GLU A 146 -13.44 -10.70 -16.06
CA GLU A 146 -13.47 -9.33 -15.56
C GLU A 146 -14.06 -9.35 -14.15
N LEU A 147 -13.35 -8.75 -13.19
CA LEU A 147 -13.83 -8.62 -11.82
C LEU A 147 -14.84 -7.48 -11.78
N ILE A 148 -16.03 -7.77 -11.24
CA ILE A 148 -17.10 -6.79 -11.09
C ILE A 148 -17.11 -6.38 -9.62
N PHE A 149 -16.99 -5.08 -9.38
CA PHE A 149 -17.02 -4.51 -8.03
C PHE A 149 -18.40 -3.93 -7.77
N GLU A 150 -19.10 -4.47 -6.77
CA GLU A 150 -20.45 -4.01 -6.41
C GLU A 150 -20.38 -2.99 -5.27
N PHE A 151 -20.85 -1.77 -5.54
CA PHE A 151 -20.97 -0.77 -4.49
C PHE A 151 -22.26 -1.04 -3.72
N ASP A 152 -22.17 -1.57 -2.51
CA ASP A 152 -23.31 -1.50 -1.61
C ASP A 152 -23.40 -0.08 -1.06
N GLY A 153 -24.28 0.72 -1.66
CA GLY A 153 -24.44 2.15 -1.40
C GLY A 153 -24.96 2.46 0.00
N ASN A 154 -24.13 2.25 1.02
CA ASN A 154 -24.32 2.82 2.34
C ASN A 154 -23.19 3.77 2.68
N VAL A 155 -23.09 4.83 1.87
CA VAL A 155 -22.45 6.08 2.30
C VAL A 155 -23.56 6.97 2.85
N CYS A 156 -23.55 7.19 4.16
CA CYS A 156 -24.36 8.23 4.82
C CYS A 156 -25.85 8.23 4.43
N GLY A 157 -26.50 7.06 4.42
CA GLY A 157 -27.96 6.95 4.31
C GLY A 157 -28.57 7.26 2.95
N LYS A 158 -27.81 7.20 1.84
CA LYS A 158 -28.39 7.21 0.48
C LYS A 158 -27.76 6.15 -0.41
N SER A 159 -28.58 5.19 -0.80
CA SER A 159 -28.24 4.17 -1.79
C SER A 159 -28.13 4.78 -3.19
N ILE A 160 -26.95 4.61 -3.80
CA ILE A 160 -26.74 4.85 -5.22
C ILE A 160 -26.41 3.48 -5.83
N LYS A 161 -27.27 3.00 -6.72
CA LYS A 161 -26.95 1.90 -7.65
C LYS A 161 -26.46 2.53 -8.94
N LEU A 162 -25.23 2.23 -9.36
CA LEU A 162 -24.79 2.51 -10.72
C LEU A 162 -25.01 1.22 -11.54
N GLN A 163 -25.69 1.36 -12.67
CA GLN A 163 -25.89 0.33 -13.70
C GLN A 163 -24.78 0.41 -14.73
#